data_AF-A0A7C7ZNV3-F1
#
_entry.id   AF-A0A7C7ZNV3-F1
#
_cell.length_a   1.000
_cell.length_b   1.000
_cell.length_c   1.000
_cell.angle_alpha   90.00
_cell.angle_beta   90.00
_cell.angle_gamma   90.00
#
_symmetry.space_group_name_H-M   'P 1'
#
loop_
_entity.id
_entity.type
_entity.pdbx_description
1 polymer ?
#
loop_
_entity_poly.entity_id
_entity_poly.type
_entity_poly.pdbx_seq_one_letter_code
_entity_poly.pdbx_strand_id
1 'polypeptide(L)' 'ETPTGDLYVGCIDKIDGDDVTVNFNHPLAGCDVSFQVEILEKIK' A
#
# COMPACT_ATOMS: atom_id res chain seq x y z
N GLU A 1 6.85 2.80 12.81
CA GLU A 1 6.43 1.39 12.92
C GLU A 1 4.96 1.38 13.30
N THR A 2 4.16 0.51 12.68
CA THR A 2 2.79 0.29 13.16
C THR A 2 2.82 -0.34 14.55
N PRO A 3 1.71 -0.30 15.32
CA PRO A 3 1.63 -1.01 16.60
C PRO A 3 1.91 -2.53 16.52
N THR A 4 1.89 -3.11 15.31
CA THR A 4 2.24 -4.51 15.04
C THR A 4 3.69 -4.73 14.61
N GLY A 5 4.49 -3.66 14.47
CA GLY A 5 5.90 -3.72 14.05
C GLY A 5 6.11 -3.68 12.53
N ASP A 6 5.04 -3.68 11.75
CA ASP A 6 5.13 -3.64 10.29
C ASP A 6 5.42 -2.23 9.76
N LEU A 7 6.10 -2.16 8.62
CA LEU A 7 6.35 -0.94 7.87
C LEU A 7 5.24 -0.72 6.84
N TYR A 8 4.61 0.45 6.86
CA TYR A 8 3.65 0.86 5.83
C TYR A 8 4.35 1.73 4.79
N VAL A 9 4.05 1.46 3.52
CA VAL A 9 4.52 2.28 2.39
C VAL A 9 3.52 3.42 2.19
N GLY A 10 4.03 4.65 2.14
CA GLY A 10 3.25 5.85 1.85
C GLY A 10 3.95 6.72 0.81
N CYS A 11 3.17 7.50 0.07
CA CYS A 11 3.67 8.48 -0.90
C CYS A 11 3.46 9.89 -0.37
N ILE A 12 4.48 10.75 -0.45
CA ILE A 12 4.31 12.17 -0.08
C ILE A 12 3.42 12.82 -1.14
N ASP A 13 2.28 13.34 -0.71
CA ASP A 13 1.31 14.01 -1.58
C ASP A 13 1.61 15.52 -1.63
N LYS A 14 1.87 16.13 -0.46
CA LYS A 14 2.13 17.57 -0.36
C LYS A 14 3.03 17.90 0.84
N ILE A 15 3.81 18.97 0.71
CA ILE A 15 4.58 19.58 1.81
C ILE A 15 4.14 21.05 1.91
N ASP A 16 3.62 21.44 3.07
CA ASP A 16 3.14 22.80 3.39
C ASP A 16 3.89 23.32 4.63
N GLY A 17 5.04 23.97 4.41
CA GLY A 17 5.88 24.43 5.51
C GLY A 17 6.42 23.24 6.32
N ASP A 18 5.98 23.15 7.57
CA ASP A 18 6.37 22.07 8.49
C ASP A 18 5.43 20.85 8.43
N ASP A 19 4.32 20.94 7.69
CA ASP A 19 3.34 19.87 7.57
C ASP A 19 3.55 19.05 6.29
N VAL A 20 3.47 17.73 6.41
CA VAL A 20 3.57 16.79 5.28
C VAL A 20 2.29 15.98 5.19
N THR A 21 1.62 16.06 4.04
CA THR A 21 0.49 15.19 3.69
C THR A 21 1.02 13.93 3.03
N VAL A 22 0.64 12.77 3.57
CA VAL A 22 1.08 11.45 3.08
C VAL A 22 -0.13 10.64 2.65
N ASN A 23 -0.09 10.13 1.43
CA ASN A 23 -1.08 9.22 0.88
C ASN A 23 -0.66 7.77 1.16
N PHE A 24 -1.52 7.04 1.88
CA PHE A 24 -1.31 5.63 2.24
C PHE A 24 -2.15 4.65 1.40
N ASN A 25 -2.84 5.13 0.36
CA ASN A 25 -3.57 4.25 -0.54
C ASN A 25 -2.60 3.34 -1.32
N HIS A 26 -3.06 2.14 -1.67
CA HIS A 26 -2.32 1.26 -2.58
C HIS A 26 -2.10 1.99 -3.93
N PRO A 27 -0.95 1.82 -4.62
CA PRO A 27 -0.69 2.47 -5.91
C PRO A 27 -1.74 2.19 -7.00
N LEU A 28 -2.47 1.09 -6.87
CA LEU A 28 -3.55 0.67 -7.78
C LEU A 28 -4.95 0.92 -7.21
N ALA A 29 -5.09 1.74 -6.16
CA ALA A 29 -6.37 2.06 -5.57
C ALA A 29 -7.28 2.77 -6.59
N GLY A 30 -8.52 2.28 -6.75
CA GLY A 30 -9.49 2.80 -7.71
C GLY A 30 -9.32 2.29 -9.15
N CYS A 31 -8.34 1.42 -9.42
CA CYS A 31 -8.16 0.80 -10.73
C CYS A 31 -8.87 -0.56 -10.82
N ASP A 32 -9.49 -0.84 -11.96
CA ASP A 32 -9.93 -2.20 -12.30
C ASP A 32 -8.71 -3.06 -12.59
N VAL A 33 -8.47 -4.07 -11.74
CA VAL A 33 -7.31 -4.96 -11.83
C VAL A 33 -7.76 -6.36 -12.23
N SER A 34 -7.15 -6.91 -13.29
CA SER A 34 -7.39 -8.28 -13.75
C SER A 34 -6.11 -9.10 -13.58
N PHE A 35 -6.18 -10.16 -12.77
CA PHE A 35 -5.07 -11.08 -12.56
C PHE A 35 -5.41 -12.46 -13.08
N GLN A 36 -4.47 -13.06 -13.81
CA GLN A 36 -4.48 -14.49 -14.10
C GLN A 36 -3.54 -15.17 -13.11
N VAL A 37 -4.06 -16.11 -12.34
CA VAL A 37 -3.31 -16.80 -11.28
C VAL A 37 -3.29 -18.30 -11.50
N GLU A 38 -2.24 -18.95 -11.00
CA GLU A 38 -2.09 -20.41 -10.95
C GLU A 38 -1.86 -20.83 -9.49
N ILE A 39 -2.54 -21.89 -9.05
CA ILE A 39 -2.36 -22.44 -7.69
C ILE A 39 -1.17 -23.40 -7.73
N LEU A 40 -0.09 -23.06 -7.03
CA LEU A 40 1.14 -23.85 -7.02
C LEU A 40 1.10 -24.99 -5.99
N GLU A 41 0.67 -24.71 -4.76
CA GLU A 41 0.60 -25.69 -3.69
C GLU A 41 -0.46 -25.25 -2.65
N LYS A 42 -1.07 -26.22 -1.95
CA LYS A 42 -1.97 -25.94 -0.82
C LYS A 42 -1.30 -26.39 0.48
N ILE A 43 -1.20 -25.47 1.44
CA ILE A 43 -0.73 -25.78 2.79
C ILE A 43 -1.82 -26.59 3.51
N LYS A 44 -1.42 -27.67 4.19
CA LYS A 44 -2.31 -28.53 5.00
C LYS A 44 -2.70 -27.89 6.32
#